data_AF-A0A952C2F7-F1
#
_entry.id   AF-A0A952C2F7-F1
#
_cell.length_a   1.000
_cell.length_b   1.000
_cell.length_c   1.000
_cell.angle_alpha   90.00
_cell.angle_beta   90.00
_cell.angle_gamma   90.00
#
_symmetry.space_group_name_H-M   'P 1'
#
loop_
_entity.id
_entity.type
_entity.pdbx_description
1 polymer ?
#
loop_
_entity_poly.entity_id
_entity_poly.type
_entity_poly.pdbx_seq_one_letter_code
_entity_poly.pdbx_strand_id
1 'polypeptide(L)'
;MSPTEQPTSAPAPSSAPASSAPEGQSGTWMLLFADEFDGAALDSSRWVTCYWWDTGGCTNKGNQELEWYQPENVIVGDGMLTLRALDKPIAAPDGETYPYTSGMVTSGRVVADTATPARFVFQYGYVEMRARVPRGKGLWPAFWLLPANHSSKPEIDVMEILGSDPSTVHMTIHYLDENGGRDNSGESWTGPDFSEGWHTFAVDWRPDAVIWYVDGVERYRYTDAQHISHTPMYLLANLAVGGDWPGSPDAGTPFPSDFVVDYIRVWRQALELALAPTADTYVDSSAPASNMGAGSVLYSDNNPVKVSYLTFDLSSATGLAITGARLRVSTTSDPSAGAGSTHYVQLAGDLAWDEKSLTYANRPNMTLTELGALTNAASNSTYDIPLNLSLLQPYAGGQVTLVIDTPSEDGLYLYSRESDNHPPRLILTIDCCRGLLPVVLSP
;
A
#
# COMPACT_ATOMS: atom_id res chain seq x y z
N MET A 1 15.74 6.69 -51.18
CA MET A 1 15.66 7.48 -49.94
C MET A 1 14.45 6.93 -49.19
N SER A 2 14.67 6.03 -48.25
CA SER A 2 13.61 5.55 -47.36
C SER A 2 13.51 6.52 -46.19
N PRO A 3 12.30 6.95 -45.78
CA PRO A 3 12.16 7.84 -44.64
C PRO A 3 12.48 7.08 -43.37
N THR A 4 13.47 7.57 -42.63
CA THR A 4 13.82 7.09 -41.29
C THR A 4 12.65 7.41 -40.37
N GLU A 5 12.00 6.38 -39.80
CA GLU A 5 11.04 6.58 -38.71
C GLU A 5 11.78 7.16 -37.50
N GLN A 6 11.23 8.26 -37.00
CA GLN A 6 11.71 8.97 -35.82
C GLN A 6 11.28 8.17 -34.58
N PRO A 7 12.17 7.90 -33.60
CA PRO A 7 11.80 7.15 -32.41
C PRO A 7 10.70 7.91 -31.67
N THR A 8 9.62 7.20 -31.36
CA THR A 8 8.50 7.70 -30.56
C THR A 8 9.03 8.14 -29.20
N SER A 9 8.84 9.41 -28.84
CA SER A 9 9.22 9.95 -27.55
C SER A 9 8.61 9.13 -26.42
N ALA A 10 9.45 8.65 -25.49
CA ALA A 10 9.00 7.99 -24.27
C ALA A 10 7.99 8.89 -23.53
N PRO A 11 6.98 8.31 -22.86
CA PRO A 11 5.99 9.08 -22.11
C PRO A 11 6.70 9.89 -21.00
N ALA A 12 6.26 11.14 -20.83
CA ALA A 12 6.74 12.05 -19.80
C ALA A 12 6.51 11.46 -18.38
N PRO A 13 7.30 11.89 -17.37
CA PRO A 13 7.03 11.56 -15.97
C PRO A 13 5.60 11.97 -15.56
N SER A 14 5.03 11.23 -14.62
CA SER A 14 3.63 11.36 -14.24
C SER A 14 3.44 12.46 -13.21
N SER A 15 2.87 13.60 -13.60
CA SER A 15 2.44 14.65 -12.65
C SER A 15 1.14 14.32 -11.89
N ALA A 16 0.71 13.05 -11.90
CA ALA A 16 -0.52 12.61 -11.27
C ALA A 16 -0.29 12.32 -9.78
N PRO A 17 -1.26 12.61 -8.89
CA PRO A 17 -1.16 12.26 -7.48
C PRO A 17 -0.91 10.75 -7.31
N ALA A 18 -0.18 10.38 -6.25
CA ALA A 18 0.16 9.00 -5.95
C ALA A 18 -1.06 8.07 -6.06
N SER A 19 -0.93 7.01 -6.86
CA SER A 19 -2.02 6.04 -7.07
C SER A 19 -2.47 5.42 -5.74
N SER A 20 -3.78 5.24 -5.57
CA SER A 20 -4.35 4.58 -4.40
C SER A 20 -4.07 3.07 -4.35
N ALA A 21 -3.61 2.47 -5.46
CA ALA A 21 -3.27 1.05 -5.55
C ALA A 21 -2.01 0.81 -6.42
N PRO A 22 -1.27 -0.29 -6.19
CA PRO A 22 -0.13 -0.65 -7.03
C PRO A 22 -0.53 -1.08 -8.44
N GLU A 23 0.40 -0.95 -9.39
CA GLU A 23 0.13 -1.27 -10.80
C GLU A 23 -0.20 -2.76 -10.99
N GLY A 24 -1.26 -3.04 -11.76
CA GLY A 24 -1.68 -4.41 -12.06
C GLY A 24 -2.29 -5.18 -10.88
N GLN A 25 -2.40 -4.57 -9.69
CA GLN A 25 -2.89 -5.26 -8.49
C GLN A 25 -4.36 -4.95 -8.20
N SER A 26 -5.10 -5.99 -7.80
CA SER A 26 -6.50 -5.88 -7.37
C SER A 26 -6.63 -5.77 -5.85
N GLY A 27 -7.82 -5.39 -5.38
CA GLY A 27 -8.13 -5.28 -3.95
C GLY A 27 -7.98 -3.87 -3.39
N THR A 28 -8.19 -3.74 -2.09
CA THR A 28 -8.09 -2.48 -1.37
C THR A 28 -6.67 -2.30 -0.83
N TRP A 29 -6.05 -1.17 -1.11
CA TRP A 29 -4.68 -0.87 -0.73
C TRP A 29 -4.60 0.41 0.10
N MET A 30 -3.66 0.44 1.02
CA MET A 30 -3.34 1.61 1.82
C MET A 30 -1.92 2.06 1.49
N LEU A 31 -1.79 3.29 0.99
CA LEU A 31 -0.49 3.90 0.73
C LEU A 31 0.22 4.20 2.06
N LEU A 32 1.42 3.63 2.25
CA LEU A 32 2.24 3.81 3.46
C LEU A 32 3.33 4.85 3.28
N PHE A 33 3.91 4.87 2.08
CA PHE A 33 5.00 5.75 1.70
C PHE A 33 4.90 6.02 0.20
N ALA A 34 5.15 7.25 -0.20
CA ALA A 34 5.27 7.65 -1.59
C ALA A 34 6.24 8.82 -1.67
N ASP A 35 7.24 8.70 -2.54
CA ASP A 35 8.02 9.84 -3.01
C ASP A 35 7.92 9.93 -4.54
N GLU A 36 7.34 11.03 -4.99
CA GLU A 36 7.15 11.39 -6.41
C GLU A 36 8.28 12.30 -6.90
N PHE A 37 9.21 12.69 -6.02
CA PHE A 37 10.36 13.54 -6.34
C PHE A 37 10.00 14.89 -7.03
N ASP A 38 8.79 15.41 -6.78
CA ASP A 38 8.28 16.71 -7.27
C ASP A 38 9.02 17.93 -6.68
N GLY A 39 9.85 17.72 -5.66
CA GLY A 39 10.64 18.77 -5.03
C GLY A 39 11.78 19.29 -5.91
N ALA A 40 12.45 20.35 -5.45
CA ALA A 40 13.66 20.89 -6.08
C ALA A 40 14.96 20.30 -5.49
N ALA A 41 14.85 19.41 -4.50
CA ALA A 41 15.96 18.78 -3.80
C ALA A 41 15.48 17.49 -3.10
N LEU A 42 16.41 16.61 -2.75
CA LEU A 42 16.11 15.40 -2.00
C LEU A 42 15.53 15.73 -0.63
N ASP A 43 14.39 15.12 -0.29
CA ASP A 43 13.79 15.26 1.04
C ASP A 43 14.60 14.45 2.07
N SER A 44 15.47 15.15 2.81
CA SER A 44 16.29 14.56 3.87
C SER A 44 15.51 14.00 5.08
N SER A 45 14.20 14.27 5.17
CA SER A 45 13.33 13.61 6.15
C SER A 45 12.95 12.19 5.73
N ARG A 46 13.11 11.87 4.43
CA ARG A 46 12.77 10.57 3.83
C ARG A 46 13.98 9.76 3.42
N TRP A 47 15.06 10.44 3.01
CA TRP A 47 16.22 9.80 2.40
C TRP A 47 17.54 10.20 3.06
N VAL A 48 18.48 9.27 2.99
CA VAL A 48 19.91 9.43 3.30
C VAL A 48 20.69 8.98 2.07
N THR A 49 21.81 9.63 1.77
CA THR A 49 22.60 9.37 0.55
C THR A 49 23.82 8.48 0.80
N CYS A 50 23.79 7.70 1.88
CA CYS A 50 24.86 6.79 2.24
C CYS A 50 24.34 5.73 3.21
N TYR A 51 25.03 4.58 3.27
CA TYR A 51 24.76 3.57 4.28
C TYR A 51 25.04 4.12 5.68
N TRP A 52 24.15 3.81 6.63
CA TRP A 52 24.28 4.15 8.05
C TRP A 52 25.62 3.79 8.71
N TRP A 53 26.35 2.80 8.19
CA TRP A 53 27.65 2.40 8.73
C TRP A 53 28.83 3.26 8.22
N ASP A 54 28.57 4.31 7.44
CA ASP A 54 29.58 5.16 6.84
C ASP A 54 29.16 6.65 6.84
N THR A 55 30.11 7.57 6.63
CA THR A 55 29.87 9.03 6.70
C THR A 55 30.71 9.80 5.67
N GLY A 56 30.10 10.79 4.99
CA GLY A 56 30.80 11.64 4.02
C GLY A 56 30.93 11.02 2.61
N GLY A 57 30.15 9.97 2.37
CA GLY A 57 30.17 9.13 1.18
C GLY A 57 30.47 7.68 1.57
N CYS A 58 30.30 6.72 0.64
CA CYS A 58 30.50 5.30 0.93
C CYS A 58 30.57 4.43 -0.32
N THR A 59 30.87 3.15 -0.13
CA THR A 59 30.82 2.10 -1.16
C THR A 59 30.45 0.76 -0.52
N ASN A 60 29.99 -0.23 -1.28
CA ASN A 60 29.82 -1.59 -0.76
C ASN A 60 31.09 -2.43 -1.01
N LYS A 61 31.98 -2.43 -0.02
CA LYS A 61 33.25 -3.18 -0.06
C LYS A 61 33.08 -4.69 -0.22
N GLY A 62 31.89 -5.23 0.05
CA GLY A 62 31.61 -6.67 -0.08
C GLY A 62 31.63 -7.18 -1.51
N ASN A 63 31.40 -6.29 -2.49
CA ASN A 63 31.21 -6.64 -3.90
C ASN A 63 32.34 -6.18 -4.83
N GLN A 64 33.40 -5.58 -4.26
CA GLN A 64 34.51 -4.99 -5.02
C GLN A 64 34.07 -3.88 -6.00
N GLU A 65 33.04 -3.13 -5.61
CA GLU A 65 32.54 -1.93 -6.31
C GLU A 65 33.63 -0.84 -6.42
N LEU A 66 33.57 -0.01 -7.47
CA LEU A 66 34.60 0.97 -7.83
C LEU A 66 34.14 2.43 -7.66
N GLU A 67 32.87 2.66 -7.35
CA GLU A 67 32.33 3.98 -7.06
C GLU A 67 32.46 4.36 -5.60
N TRP A 68 32.56 5.65 -5.37
CA TRP A 68 32.28 6.29 -4.10
C TRP A 68 30.95 7.07 -4.21
N TYR A 69 29.93 6.64 -3.46
CA TYR A 69 28.65 7.32 -3.40
C TYR A 69 28.77 8.69 -2.74
N GLN A 70 28.18 9.72 -3.36
CA GLN A 70 28.19 11.08 -2.83
C GLN A 70 26.83 11.78 -2.97
N PRO A 71 26.46 12.70 -2.04
CA PRO A 71 25.24 13.49 -2.16
C PRO A 71 25.15 14.30 -3.45
N GLU A 72 26.26 14.78 -4.01
CA GLU A 72 26.30 15.59 -5.24
C GLU A 72 25.88 14.80 -6.49
N ASN A 73 25.90 13.48 -6.42
CA ASN A 73 25.47 12.57 -7.47
C ASN A 73 23.98 12.17 -7.34
N VAL A 74 23.27 12.72 -6.35
CA VAL A 74 21.84 12.50 -6.10
C VAL A 74 21.08 13.79 -6.44
N ILE A 75 20.38 13.78 -7.57
CA ILE A 75 19.77 14.97 -8.16
C ILE A 75 18.26 14.78 -8.14
N VAL A 76 17.52 15.74 -7.58
CA VAL A 76 16.05 15.77 -7.61
C VAL A 76 15.59 17.04 -8.31
N GLY A 77 14.69 16.87 -9.28
CA GLY A 77 14.09 17.95 -10.05
C GLY A 77 13.23 17.39 -11.18
N ASP A 78 12.35 18.23 -11.72
CA ASP A 78 11.43 17.87 -12.82
C ASP A 78 10.56 16.63 -12.54
N GLY A 79 10.22 16.39 -11.26
CA GLY A 79 9.41 15.24 -10.82
C GLY A 79 10.18 13.92 -10.78
N MET A 80 11.50 13.97 -10.66
CA MET A 80 12.35 12.79 -10.84
C MET A 80 13.55 12.80 -9.89
N LEU A 81 13.97 11.61 -9.48
CA LEU A 81 15.26 11.33 -8.85
C LEU A 81 16.24 10.80 -9.91
N THR A 82 17.45 11.36 -9.96
CA THR A 82 18.56 10.87 -10.78
C THR A 82 19.73 10.49 -9.89
N LEU A 83 20.13 9.22 -9.96
CA LEU A 83 21.35 8.69 -9.37
C LEU A 83 22.41 8.62 -10.46
N ARG A 84 23.36 9.55 -10.44
CA ARG A 84 24.30 9.76 -11.54
C ARG A 84 25.67 9.17 -11.24
N ALA A 85 26.14 8.26 -12.08
CA ALA A 85 27.52 7.79 -12.08
C ALA A 85 28.42 8.69 -12.94
N LEU A 86 29.63 8.96 -12.47
CA LEU A 86 30.65 9.79 -13.13
C LEU A 86 32.02 9.08 -13.15
N ASP A 87 32.72 9.16 -14.28
CA ASP A 87 34.17 8.93 -14.36
C ASP A 87 34.91 10.12 -13.75
N LYS A 88 34.98 10.12 -12.42
CA LYS A 88 35.53 11.19 -11.62
C LYS A 88 36.28 10.59 -10.43
N PRO A 89 37.62 10.53 -10.48
CA PRO A 89 38.41 10.04 -9.37
C PRO A 89 38.21 10.87 -8.10
N ILE A 90 38.13 10.20 -6.96
CA ILE A 90 38.01 10.84 -5.65
C ILE A 90 38.87 10.13 -4.60
N ALA A 91 39.59 10.93 -3.81
CA ALA A 91 40.21 10.46 -2.58
C ALA A 91 39.15 10.36 -1.48
N ALA A 92 38.87 9.15 -1.03
CA ALA A 92 37.84 8.87 -0.04
C ALA A 92 38.37 8.97 1.41
N PRO A 93 37.49 9.20 2.40
CA PRO A 93 37.86 9.24 3.82
C PRO A 93 38.52 7.95 4.35
N ASP A 94 38.35 6.82 3.67
CA ASP A 94 38.98 5.55 4.02
C ASP A 94 40.46 5.44 3.59
N GLY A 95 40.99 6.49 2.94
CA GLY A 95 42.38 6.58 2.50
C GLY A 95 42.64 6.08 1.08
N GLU A 96 41.64 5.50 0.42
CA GLU A 96 41.75 5.00 -0.95
C GLU A 96 41.31 6.03 -2.00
N THR A 97 41.72 5.80 -3.25
CA THR A 97 41.20 6.58 -4.39
C THR A 97 40.28 5.72 -5.23
N TYR A 98 39.02 6.13 -5.32
CA TYR A 98 38.01 5.47 -6.15
C TYR A 98 37.96 6.14 -7.51
N PRO A 99 37.94 5.39 -8.62
CA PRO A 99 37.92 5.97 -9.96
C PRO A 99 36.58 6.64 -10.33
N TYR A 100 35.48 6.25 -9.70
CA TYR A 100 34.14 6.73 -10.04
C TYR A 100 33.45 7.36 -8.83
N THR A 101 32.52 8.29 -9.08
CA THR A 101 31.51 8.69 -8.08
C THR A 101 30.11 8.33 -8.56
N SER A 102 29.20 8.03 -7.63
CA SER A 102 27.82 7.68 -7.98
C SER A 102 26.80 8.15 -6.95
N GLY A 103 25.52 7.93 -7.23
CA GLY A 103 24.40 8.27 -6.35
C GLY A 103 23.75 7.05 -5.72
N MET A 104 23.35 7.19 -4.45
CA MET A 104 22.44 6.26 -3.79
C MET A 104 21.46 7.00 -2.88
N VAL A 105 20.32 6.39 -2.60
CA VAL A 105 19.40 6.80 -1.55
C VAL A 105 18.98 5.61 -0.71
N THR A 106 18.75 5.84 0.58
CA THR A 106 18.17 4.86 1.49
C THR A 106 17.21 5.53 2.47
N SER A 107 16.11 4.85 2.80
CA SER A 107 15.21 5.28 3.86
C SER A 107 15.68 4.84 5.26
N GLY A 108 16.90 4.30 5.35
CA GLY A 108 17.54 3.87 6.58
C GLY A 108 17.95 5.02 7.49
N ARG A 109 19.00 4.80 8.29
CA ARG A 109 19.50 5.75 9.29
C ARG A 109 20.66 6.55 8.73
N VAL A 110 20.90 7.73 9.31
CA VAL A 110 22.07 8.56 8.97
C VAL A 110 23.35 8.03 9.60
N VAL A 111 23.24 7.33 10.73
CA VAL A 111 24.36 6.80 11.50
C VAL A 111 24.04 5.40 12.00
N ALA A 112 25.08 4.63 12.33
CA ALA A 112 24.98 3.24 12.79
C ALA A 112 24.30 3.10 14.16
N ASP A 113 23.93 4.18 14.83
CA ASP A 113 23.27 4.14 16.13
C ASP A 113 21.76 3.84 16.00
N THR A 114 21.33 2.79 16.71
CA THR A 114 19.92 2.42 16.87
C THR A 114 19.04 3.48 17.52
N ALA A 115 19.60 4.46 18.25
CA ALA A 115 18.83 5.55 18.83
C ALA A 115 18.35 6.58 17.78
N THR A 116 19.05 6.70 16.64
CA THR A 116 18.62 7.57 15.54
C THR A 116 17.64 6.81 14.65
N PRO A 117 16.34 7.14 14.60
CA PRO A 117 15.38 6.35 13.84
C PRO A 117 15.68 6.35 12.34
N ALA A 118 15.35 5.24 11.67
CA ALA A 118 15.32 5.20 10.21
C ALA A 118 14.26 6.19 9.69
N ARG A 119 14.45 6.72 8.49
CA ARG A 119 13.49 7.65 7.87
C ARG A 119 12.16 6.97 7.57
N PHE A 120 12.21 5.74 7.08
CA PHE A 120 11.04 4.90 6.86
C PHE A 120 11.42 3.42 6.92
N VAL A 121 10.59 2.64 7.61
CA VAL A 121 10.61 1.17 7.64
C VAL A 121 9.19 0.64 7.52
N PHE A 122 9.05 -0.52 6.90
CA PHE A 122 7.77 -1.21 6.77
C PHE A 122 7.97 -2.70 6.95
N GLN A 123 6.89 -3.40 7.31
CA GLN A 123 6.86 -4.85 7.38
C GLN A 123 5.69 -5.33 6.55
N TYR A 124 6.00 -6.12 5.53
CA TYR A 124 5.08 -6.58 4.50
C TYR A 124 4.42 -5.47 3.68
N GLY A 125 3.99 -5.81 2.48
CA GLY A 125 3.34 -4.91 1.54
C GLY A 125 3.94 -4.97 0.15
N TYR A 126 3.37 -4.14 -0.72
CA TYR A 126 3.80 -3.99 -2.10
C TYR A 126 4.70 -2.77 -2.23
N VAL A 127 5.96 -2.98 -2.60
CA VAL A 127 6.94 -1.92 -2.87
C VAL A 127 7.17 -1.82 -4.36
N GLU A 128 7.15 -0.62 -4.92
CA GLU A 128 7.28 -0.37 -6.34
C GLU A 128 8.19 0.82 -6.61
N MET A 129 9.04 0.68 -7.62
CA MET A 129 9.78 1.77 -8.22
C MET A 129 9.45 1.85 -9.70
N ARG A 130 9.13 3.03 -10.20
CA ARG A 130 9.10 3.31 -11.63
C ARG A 130 10.40 3.96 -12.06
N ALA A 131 11.15 3.32 -12.94
CA ALA A 131 12.48 3.77 -13.31
C ALA A 131 12.85 3.48 -14.76
N ARG A 132 13.92 4.13 -15.20
CA ARG A 132 14.69 3.84 -16.43
C ARG A 132 16.14 3.63 -16.04
N VAL A 133 16.70 2.50 -16.45
CA VAL A 133 18.07 2.09 -16.09
C VAL A 133 19.11 2.57 -17.12
N PRO A 134 20.38 2.76 -16.73
CA PRO A 134 21.43 3.06 -17.70
C PRO A 134 21.93 1.81 -18.42
N ARG A 135 22.33 1.98 -19.68
CA ARG A 135 23.08 0.98 -20.46
C ARG A 135 24.57 1.27 -20.37
N GLY A 136 25.37 0.23 -20.19
CA GLY A 136 26.83 0.31 -20.16
C GLY A 136 27.42 -0.81 -19.32
N LYS A 137 28.47 -1.45 -19.81
CA LYS A 137 29.19 -2.47 -19.04
C LYS A 137 29.70 -1.87 -17.73
N GLY A 138 29.63 -2.64 -16.66
CA GLY A 138 30.07 -2.22 -15.33
C GLY A 138 29.08 -1.32 -14.60
N LEU A 139 27.96 -0.90 -15.20
CA LEU A 139 26.90 -0.20 -14.48
C LEU A 139 25.95 -1.21 -13.83
N TRP A 140 25.59 -0.98 -12.58
CA TRP A 140 24.73 -1.89 -11.80
C TRP A 140 23.69 -1.10 -11.00
N PRO A 141 22.58 -0.67 -11.63
CA PRO A 141 21.41 -0.16 -10.93
C PRO A 141 20.76 -1.25 -10.07
N ALA A 142 20.38 -0.89 -8.84
CA ALA A 142 19.67 -1.77 -7.92
C ALA A 142 18.57 -1.03 -7.15
N PHE A 143 17.47 -1.74 -6.89
CA PHE A 143 16.41 -1.37 -5.95
C PHE A 143 16.12 -2.55 -5.02
N TRP A 144 16.29 -2.37 -3.72
CA TRP A 144 16.42 -3.48 -2.78
C TRP A 144 16.06 -3.08 -1.35
N LEU A 145 15.90 -4.09 -0.49
CA LEU A 145 15.45 -3.96 0.89
C LEU A 145 16.43 -4.62 1.86
N LEU A 146 16.67 -3.96 3.01
CA LEU A 146 17.45 -4.55 4.11
C LEU A 146 16.73 -4.48 5.47
N PRO A 147 16.98 -5.43 6.40
CA PRO A 147 16.41 -5.41 7.74
C PRO A 147 16.85 -4.19 8.57
N ALA A 148 15.91 -3.55 9.25
CA ALA A 148 16.16 -2.39 10.08
C ALA A 148 16.79 -2.70 11.47
N ASN A 149 17.34 -3.91 11.65
CA ASN A 149 17.88 -4.44 12.90
C ASN A 149 19.40 -4.71 12.85
N HIS A 150 20.13 -4.09 11.90
CA HIS A 150 21.57 -4.25 11.66
C HIS A 150 21.99 -5.59 11.03
N SER A 151 21.04 -6.49 10.78
CA SER A 151 21.32 -7.65 9.94
C SER A 151 21.44 -7.24 8.48
N SER A 152 22.26 -7.97 7.72
CA SER A 152 22.30 -7.88 6.26
C SER A 152 21.44 -8.96 5.58
N LYS A 153 20.74 -9.80 6.35
CA LYS A 153 19.89 -10.90 5.87
C LYS A 153 18.64 -11.10 6.76
N PRO A 154 17.49 -11.51 6.21
CA PRO A 154 17.23 -11.66 4.78
C PRO A 154 17.27 -10.31 4.04
N GLU A 155 17.76 -10.32 2.81
CA GLU A 155 17.81 -9.18 1.87
C GLU A 155 16.90 -9.52 0.69
N ILE A 156 16.17 -8.51 0.20
CA ILE A 156 15.25 -8.68 -0.93
C ILE A 156 15.64 -7.68 -2.02
N ASP A 157 16.13 -8.20 -3.14
CA ASP A 157 16.48 -7.42 -4.31
C ASP A 157 15.26 -7.36 -5.23
N VAL A 158 14.58 -6.21 -5.20
CA VAL A 158 13.37 -5.97 -6.01
C VAL A 158 13.74 -5.93 -7.49
N MET A 159 14.88 -5.32 -7.80
CA MET A 159 15.46 -5.27 -9.13
C MET A 159 16.96 -5.08 -9.04
N GLU A 160 17.70 -5.92 -9.75
CA GLU A 160 19.07 -5.67 -10.14
C GLU A 160 19.21 -5.88 -11.65
N ILE A 161 19.85 -4.94 -12.35
CA ILE A 161 20.09 -5.04 -13.79
C ILE A 161 21.56 -4.78 -14.05
N LEU A 162 22.18 -5.61 -14.89
CA LEU A 162 23.52 -5.37 -15.39
C LEU A 162 23.44 -4.48 -16.63
N GLY A 163 24.10 -3.33 -16.63
CA GLY A 163 24.04 -2.39 -17.77
C GLY A 163 24.61 -2.95 -19.08
N SER A 164 25.38 -4.05 -19.04
CA SER A 164 25.80 -4.82 -20.22
C SER A 164 24.64 -5.58 -20.89
N ASP A 165 23.60 -5.92 -20.14
CA ASP A 165 22.39 -6.59 -20.59
C ASP A 165 21.13 -5.93 -19.94
N PRO A 166 20.75 -4.72 -20.38
CA PRO A 166 19.64 -3.98 -19.80
C PRO A 166 18.27 -4.59 -20.13
N SER A 167 18.21 -5.76 -20.77
CA SER A 167 16.97 -6.50 -21.00
C SER A 167 16.70 -7.56 -19.94
N THR A 168 17.67 -7.84 -19.05
CA THR A 168 17.54 -8.88 -18.03
C THR A 168 17.52 -8.26 -16.63
N VAL A 169 16.44 -8.51 -15.89
CA VAL A 169 16.34 -8.18 -14.46
C VAL A 169 16.57 -9.44 -13.63
N HIS A 170 17.32 -9.28 -12.56
CA HIS A 170 17.57 -10.29 -11.54
C HIS A 170 16.78 -9.94 -10.28
N MET A 171 16.10 -10.95 -9.74
CA MET A 171 15.19 -10.84 -8.61
C MET A 171 15.60 -11.88 -7.58
N THR A 172 16.09 -11.44 -6.42
CA THR A 172 16.78 -12.33 -5.49
C THR A 172 16.30 -12.11 -4.07
N ILE A 173 16.20 -13.18 -3.30
CA ILE A 173 16.17 -13.14 -1.84
C ILE A 173 17.45 -13.82 -1.33
N HIS A 174 18.23 -13.09 -0.54
CA HIS A 174 19.37 -13.65 0.16
C HIS A 174 19.01 -13.92 1.62
N TYR A 175 19.41 -15.06 2.16
CA TYR A 175 19.09 -15.46 3.53
C TYR A 175 20.25 -16.25 4.17
N LEU A 176 20.07 -16.61 5.43
CA LEU A 176 20.92 -17.60 6.09
C LEU A 176 20.23 -18.96 6.05
N ASP A 177 20.97 -20.01 5.68
CA ASP A 177 20.51 -21.40 5.72
C ASP A 177 20.38 -21.89 7.18
N GLU A 178 19.89 -23.12 7.38
CA GLU A 178 19.69 -23.70 8.72
C GLU A 178 20.97 -23.82 9.55
N ASN A 179 22.14 -23.79 8.91
CA ASN A 179 23.45 -23.86 9.56
C ASN A 179 24.08 -22.48 9.77
N GLY A 180 23.38 -21.40 9.39
CA GLY A 180 23.89 -20.03 9.42
C GLY A 180 24.83 -19.68 8.27
N GLY A 181 24.93 -20.54 7.25
CA GLY A 181 25.62 -20.26 5.99
C GLY A 181 24.83 -19.25 5.14
N ARG A 182 25.52 -18.50 4.28
CA ARG A 182 24.85 -17.59 3.33
C ARG A 182 24.29 -18.40 2.17
N ASP A 183 23.03 -18.18 1.85
CA ASP A 183 22.37 -18.78 0.70
C ASP A 183 21.41 -17.77 0.05
N ASN A 184 20.87 -18.10 -1.12
CA ASN A 184 19.90 -17.28 -1.82
C ASN A 184 18.99 -18.10 -2.73
N SER A 185 17.88 -17.47 -3.11
CA SER A 185 16.99 -17.95 -4.14
C SER A 185 16.58 -16.79 -5.03
N GLY A 186 16.59 -17.00 -6.34
CA GLY A 186 16.26 -15.93 -7.28
C GLY A 186 15.98 -16.47 -8.67
N GLU A 187 15.42 -15.60 -9.50
CA GLU A 187 15.14 -15.86 -10.90
C GLU A 187 15.52 -14.64 -11.73
N SER A 188 15.90 -14.87 -12.98
CA SER A 188 16.15 -13.81 -13.95
C SER A 188 15.05 -13.78 -14.98
N TRP A 189 14.60 -12.58 -15.36
CA TRP A 189 13.61 -12.42 -16.42
C TRP A 189 14.13 -11.49 -17.51
N THR A 190 14.14 -11.98 -18.75
CA THR A 190 14.45 -11.18 -19.94
C THR A 190 13.17 -10.58 -20.52
N GLY A 191 13.15 -9.26 -20.59
CA GLY A 191 12.04 -8.46 -21.06
C GLY A 191 12.40 -7.54 -22.22
N PRO A 192 11.74 -6.37 -22.34
CA PRO A 192 12.22 -5.31 -23.22
C PRO A 192 13.54 -4.73 -22.71
N ASP A 193 14.16 -3.87 -23.51
CA ASP A 193 15.30 -3.08 -23.06
C ASP A 193 14.85 -2.01 -22.05
N PHE A 194 15.11 -2.25 -20.77
CA PHE A 194 14.71 -1.37 -19.67
C PHE A 194 15.44 -0.02 -19.69
N SER A 195 16.46 0.17 -20.55
CA SER A 195 17.13 1.45 -20.73
C SER A 195 16.44 2.39 -21.72
N GLU A 196 15.53 1.86 -22.56
CA GLU A 196 14.85 2.62 -23.61
C GLU A 196 13.51 3.23 -23.15
N GLY A 197 13.04 2.88 -21.96
CA GLY A 197 11.72 3.29 -21.47
C GLY A 197 11.56 3.27 -19.96
N TRP A 198 10.37 3.65 -19.52
CA TRP A 198 9.97 3.57 -18.12
C TRP A 198 9.33 2.23 -17.83
N HIS A 199 9.74 1.59 -16.74
CA HIS A 199 9.22 0.32 -16.27
C HIS A 199 8.97 0.35 -14.77
N THR A 200 7.99 -0.42 -14.31
CA THR A 200 7.77 -0.63 -12.87
C THR A 200 8.41 -1.94 -12.42
N PHE A 201 9.17 -1.86 -11.33
CA PHE A 201 9.78 -3.00 -10.66
C PHE A 201 9.24 -3.07 -9.24
N ALA A 202 8.73 -4.22 -8.84
CA ALA A 202 8.04 -4.33 -7.58
C ALA A 202 8.18 -5.70 -6.91
N VAL A 203 7.96 -5.70 -5.59
CA VAL A 203 7.78 -6.88 -4.76
C VAL A 203 6.52 -6.74 -3.93
N ASP A 204 5.70 -7.79 -3.90
CA ASP A 204 4.74 -8.04 -2.83
C ASP A 204 5.36 -8.97 -1.79
N TRP A 205 5.80 -8.38 -0.68
CA TRP A 205 6.39 -9.08 0.44
C TRP A 205 5.30 -9.39 1.47
N ARG A 206 5.07 -10.68 1.70
CA ARG A 206 4.07 -11.23 2.62
C ARG A 206 4.76 -12.12 3.67
N PRO A 207 4.08 -12.49 4.76
CA PRO A 207 4.65 -13.43 5.74
C PRO A 207 5.00 -14.80 5.15
N ASP A 208 4.32 -15.22 4.09
CA ASP A 208 4.38 -16.56 3.50
C ASP A 208 4.87 -16.57 2.04
N ALA A 209 5.09 -15.41 1.44
CA ALA A 209 5.61 -15.30 0.09
C ALA A 209 6.35 -13.98 -0.17
N VAL A 210 7.32 -14.01 -1.08
CA VAL A 210 7.87 -12.82 -1.74
C VAL A 210 7.62 -13.00 -3.23
N ILE A 211 6.96 -12.02 -3.84
CA ILE A 211 6.47 -12.11 -5.22
C ILE A 211 6.97 -10.91 -5.99
N TRP A 212 7.73 -11.12 -7.06
CA TRP A 212 8.30 -10.07 -7.88
C TRP A 212 7.46 -9.80 -9.11
N TYR A 213 7.37 -8.52 -9.48
CA TYR A 213 6.60 -8.01 -10.60
C TYR A 213 7.45 -7.09 -11.46
N VAL A 214 7.22 -7.18 -12.77
CA VAL A 214 7.70 -6.20 -13.75
C VAL A 214 6.51 -5.74 -14.59
N ASP A 215 6.26 -4.43 -14.64
CA ASP A 215 5.12 -3.81 -15.32
C ASP A 215 3.78 -4.41 -14.84
N GLY A 216 3.64 -4.56 -13.53
CA GLY A 216 2.46 -5.14 -12.86
C GLY A 216 2.25 -6.65 -13.06
N VAL A 217 3.14 -7.34 -13.80
CA VAL A 217 3.04 -8.78 -14.10
C VAL A 217 4.01 -9.57 -13.24
N GLU A 218 3.49 -10.59 -12.55
CA GLU A 218 4.28 -11.52 -11.73
C GLU A 218 5.33 -12.23 -12.60
N ARG A 219 6.59 -12.22 -12.13
CA ARG A 219 7.73 -12.87 -12.78
C ARG A 219 8.32 -13.99 -11.96
N TYR A 220 8.36 -13.82 -10.65
CA TYR A 220 8.94 -14.79 -9.73
C TYR A 220 8.19 -14.81 -8.40
N ARG A 221 8.13 -15.98 -7.77
CA ARG A 221 7.46 -16.20 -6.49
C ARG A 221 8.27 -17.17 -5.65
N TYR A 222 8.63 -16.74 -4.46
CA TYR A 222 9.27 -17.53 -3.43
C TYR A 222 8.30 -17.75 -2.26
N THR A 223 8.16 -18.98 -1.77
CA THR A 223 7.16 -19.35 -0.74
C THR A 223 7.73 -20.10 0.46
N ASP A 224 9.05 -20.21 0.58
CA ASP A 224 9.63 -20.81 1.78
C ASP A 224 9.65 -19.78 2.92
N ALA A 225 8.59 -19.82 3.72
CA ALA A 225 8.38 -18.89 4.83
C ALA A 225 9.50 -18.91 5.88
N GLN A 226 10.34 -19.96 5.94
CA GLN A 226 11.46 -20.03 6.89
C GLN A 226 12.52 -18.95 6.62
N HIS A 227 12.68 -18.56 5.36
CA HIS A 227 13.71 -17.63 4.92
C HIS A 227 13.19 -16.22 4.61
N ILE A 228 11.87 -16.02 4.74
CA ILE A 228 11.25 -14.72 4.54
C ILE A 228 11.39 -13.87 5.81
N SER A 229 11.84 -12.63 5.65
CA SER A 229 12.00 -11.73 6.79
C SER A 229 10.66 -11.47 7.49
N HIS A 230 10.69 -11.50 8.83
CA HIS A 230 9.64 -10.97 9.69
C HIS A 230 10.08 -9.71 10.45
N THR A 231 11.23 -9.16 10.09
CA THR A 231 11.76 -7.90 10.64
C THR A 231 11.39 -6.77 9.69
N PRO A 232 10.93 -5.60 10.18
CA PRO A 232 10.75 -4.42 9.33
C PRO A 232 12.01 -4.10 8.52
N MET A 233 11.82 -3.75 7.25
CA MET A 233 12.90 -3.45 6.31
C MET A 233 12.82 -1.99 5.84
N TYR A 234 13.96 -1.46 5.38
CA TYR A 234 14.09 -0.13 4.80
C TYR A 234 14.46 -0.22 3.31
N LEU A 235 14.20 0.86 2.57
CA LEU A 235 14.39 0.95 1.12
C LEU A 235 15.84 1.37 0.80
N LEU A 236 16.39 0.83 -0.29
CA LEU A 236 17.65 1.28 -0.91
C LEU A 236 17.51 1.34 -2.43
N ALA A 237 18.08 2.38 -3.04
CA ALA A 237 18.27 2.48 -4.48
C ALA A 237 19.66 3.06 -4.76
N ASN A 238 20.43 2.43 -5.64
CA ASN A 238 21.78 2.87 -5.98
C ASN A 238 22.12 2.55 -7.44
N LEU A 239 23.15 3.23 -7.94
CA LEU A 239 23.82 2.89 -9.19
C LEU A 239 25.28 2.54 -8.90
N ALA A 240 25.59 1.25 -8.74
CA ALA A 240 26.97 0.79 -8.59
C ALA A 240 27.75 0.91 -9.91
N VAL A 241 29.07 1.02 -9.80
CA VAL A 241 30.02 1.03 -10.92
C VAL A 241 31.13 0.03 -10.64
N GLY A 242 31.26 -0.99 -11.46
CA GLY A 242 32.18 -2.09 -11.21
C GLY A 242 31.65 -3.08 -10.18
N GLY A 243 32.49 -4.02 -9.81
CA GLY A 243 32.15 -5.16 -8.95
C GLY A 243 32.42 -6.49 -9.63
N ASP A 244 32.45 -7.56 -8.82
CA ASP A 244 32.71 -8.92 -9.31
C ASP A 244 31.70 -9.39 -10.35
N TRP A 245 30.43 -8.99 -10.18
CA TRP A 245 29.33 -9.44 -11.02
C TRP A 245 29.14 -8.61 -12.31
N PRO A 246 29.00 -7.27 -12.27
CA PRO A 246 28.91 -6.46 -13.49
C PRO A 246 30.23 -6.37 -14.27
N GLY A 247 31.36 -6.69 -13.62
CA GLY A 247 32.71 -6.43 -14.11
C GLY A 247 33.04 -4.94 -14.15
N SER A 248 34.28 -4.58 -14.46
CA SER A 248 34.66 -3.17 -14.56
C SER A 248 34.09 -2.49 -15.82
N PRO A 249 33.81 -1.17 -15.77
CA PRO A 249 33.59 -0.37 -16.96
C PRO A 249 34.71 -0.51 -17.98
N ASP A 250 34.39 -0.32 -19.27
CA ASP A 250 35.38 -0.25 -20.33
C ASP A 250 35.19 1.00 -21.20
N ALA A 251 35.96 1.12 -22.28
CA ALA A 251 35.91 2.30 -23.16
C ALA A 251 34.54 2.53 -23.83
N GLY A 252 33.65 1.53 -23.81
CA GLY A 252 32.27 1.64 -24.30
C GLY A 252 31.27 2.07 -23.24
N THR A 253 31.64 2.15 -21.95
CA THR A 253 30.73 2.57 -20.88
C THR A 253 30.50 4.09 -20.94
N PRO A 254 29.25 4.56 -21.11
CA PRO A 254 28.97 5.99 -21.18
C PRO A 254 29.07 6.64 -19.80
N PHE A 255 29.70 7.81 -19.72
CA PHE A 255 29.67 8.69 -18.55
C PHE A 255 29.39 10.14 -18.98
N PRO A 256 28.56 10.91 -18.26
CA PRO A 256 27.75 10.49 -17.11
C PRO A 256 26.73 9.40 -17.50
N SER A 257 26.39 8.55 -16.54
CA SER A 257 25.32 7.55 -16.66
C SER A 257 24.29 7.75 -15.57
N ASP A 258 23.01 7.72 -15.94
CA ASP A 258 21.91 8.07 -15.05
C ASP A 258 21.00 6.88 -14.82
N PHE A 259 20.82 6.50 -13.55
CA PHE A 259 19.69 5.70 -13.12
C PHE A 259 18.58 6.64 -12.64
N VAL A 260 17.45 6.60 -13.35
CA VAL A 260 16.43 7.64 -13.27
C VAL A 260 15.14 7.05 -12.73
N VAL A 261 14.59 7.65 -11.68
CA VAL A 261 13.43 7.17 -10.94
C VAL A 261 12.33 8.24 -10.96
N ASP A 262 11.13 7.84 -11.38
CA ASP A 262 9.92 8.67 -11.40
C ASP A 262 9.27 8.69 -10.01
N TYR A 263 9.09 7.51 -9.41
CA TYR A 263 8.60 7.42 -8.03
C TYR A 263 9.09 6.16 -7.32
N ILE A 264 9.03 6.21 -5.99
CA ILE A 264 9.08 5.03 -5.11
C ILE A 264 7.84 5.05 -4.22
N ARG A 265 7.06 3.97 -4.24
CA ARG A 265 5.81 3.85 -3.49
C ARG A 265 5.76 2.53 -2.73
N VAL A 266 5.14 2.56 -1.57
CA VAL A 266 4.89 1.38 -0.73
C VAL A 266 3.43 1.40 -0.31
N TRP A 267 2.74 0.33 -0.63
CA TRP A 267 1.38 0.08 -0.18
C TRP A 267 1.33 -1.15 0.70
N ARG A 268 0.23 -1.29 1.41
CA ARG A 268 -0.14 -2.52 2.10
C ARG A 268 -1.54 -2.89 1.72
N GLN A 269 -1.74 -4.18 1.47
CA GLN A 269 -3.06 -4.70 1.18
C GLN A 269 -3.90 -4.56 2.45
N ALA A 270 -5.05 -3.90 2.33
CA ALA A 270 -6.02 -3.82 3.40
C ALA A 270 -6.92 -5.05 3.34
N LEU A 271 -7.16 -5.67 4.49
CA LEU A 271 -8.14 -6.75 4.59
C LEU A 271 -9.52 -6.16 4.83
N GLU A 272 -10.53 -6.63 4.10
CA GLU A 272 -11.91 -6.24 4.36
C GLU A 272 -12.62 -7.35 5.15
N LEU A 273 -13.12 -7.00 6.33
CA LEU A 273 -13.99 -7.85 7.13
C LEU A 273 -15.43 -7.41 6.89
N ALA A 274 -16.19 -8.22 6.16
CA ALA A 274 -17.60 -7.99 5.87
C ALA A 274 -18.49 -8.70 6.90
N LEU A 275 -19.12 -7.92 7.77
CA LEU A 275 -20.00 -8.40 8.83
C LEU A 275 -21.46 -8.38 8.35
N ALA A 276 -22.15 -9.51 8.46
CA ALA A 276 -23.59 -9.56 8.32
C ALA A 276 -24.27 -8.99 9.58
N PRO A 277 -25.44 -8.34 9.44
CA PRO A 277 -26.19 -7.92 10.61
C PRO A 277 -26.63 -9.15 11.42
N THR A 278 -26.51 -9.07 12.73
CA THR A 278 -27.02 -10.05 13.69
C THR A 278 -28.50 -9.86 13.99
N ALA A 279 -29.03 -8.67 13.73
CA ALA A 279 -30.44 -8.29 13.75
C ALA A 279 -30.68 -7.11 12.80
N ASP A 280 -31.80 -7.08 12.08
CA ASP A 280 -32.32 -5.86 11.46
C ASP A 280 -33.85 -5.80 11.48
N THR A 281 -34.39 -4.58 11.44
CA THR A 281 -35.83 -4.36 11.34
C THR A 281 -36.08 -2.89 11.00
N TYR A 282 -37.33 -2.54 10.70
CA TYR A 282 -37.76 -1.15 10.69
C TYR A 282 -39.00 -0.97 11.56
N VAL A 283 -39.24 0.26 11.98
CA VAL A 283 -40.44 0.65 12.71
C VAL A 283 -41.27 1.60 11.86
N ASP A 284 -42.60 1.59 12.03
CA ASP A 284 -43.53 2.39 11.25
C ASP A 284 -44.52 3.14 12.15
N SER A 285 -44.55 4.46 12.05
CA SER A 285 -45.46 5.29 12.87
C SER A 285 -46.94 5.08 12.55
N SER A 286 -47.28 4.60 11.36
CA SER A 286 -48.67 4.28 10.98
C SER A 286 -49.16 2.97 11.61
N ALA A 287 -48.24 2.10 12.02
CA ALA A 287 -48.54 0.80 12.63
C ALA A 287 -47.75 0.61 13.95
N PRO A 288 -47.97 1.47 14.97
CA PRO A 288 -46.98 1.67 16.03
C PRO A 288 -46.75 0.50 17.00
N ALA A 289 -47.65 -0.49 16.99
CA ALA A 289 -47.56 -1.72 17.79
C ALA A 289 -47.13 -2.95 16.98
N SER A 290 -46.87 -2.79 15.67
CA SER A 290 -46.48 -3.89 14.79
C SER A 290 -44.96 -4.08 14.82
N ASN A 291 -44.55 -5.34 14.80
CA ASN A 291 -43.16 -5.73 14.57
C ASN A 291 -42.95 -6.08 13.09
N MET A 292 -41.83 -5.62 12.51
CA MET A 292 -41.53 -5.81 11.09
C MET A 292 -40.27 -6.66 10.85
N GLY A 293 -39.68 -7.27 11.89
CA GLY A 293 -38.38 -7.94 11.84
C GLY A 293 -38.34 -9.28 11.10
N ALA A 294 -39.36 -9.62 10.32
CA ALA A 294 -39.36 -10.78 9.43
C ALA A 294 -39.55 -10.38 7.95
N GLY A 295 -39.63 -9.08 7.67
CA GLY A 295 -39.80 -8.57 6.31
C GLY A 295 -38.47 -8.52 5.56
N SER A 296 -38.50 -8.73 4.24
CA SER A 296 -37.30 -8.70 3.39
C SER A 296 -36.87 -7.29 2.97
N VAL A 297 -37.50 -6.25 3.52
CA VAL A 297 -37.31 -4.84 3.13
C VAL A 297 -37.25 -3.96 4.37
N LEU A 298 -36.26 -3.10 4.40
CA LEU A 298 -36.04 -2.03 5.38
C LEU A 298 -36.45 -0.69 4.76
N TYR A 299 -36.99 0.22 5.58
CA TYR A 299 -37.50 1.51 5.12
C TYR A 299 -36.92 2.68 5.92
N SER A 300 -36.70 3.80 5.22
CA SER A 300 -36.35 5.09 5.81
C SER A 300 -37.21 6.18 5.17
N ASP A 301 -38.05 6.84 5.96
CA ASP A 301 -39.08 7.76 5.47
C ASP A 301 -39.55 8.67 6.63
N ASN A 302 -40.05 9.87 6.33
CA ASN A 302 -40.63 10.78 7.33
C ASN A 302 -42.17 10.87 7.24
N ASN A 303 -42.83 10.25 6.26
CA ASN A 303 -44.29 10.27 6.17
C ASN A 303 -44.94 9.01 5.50
N PRO A 304 -45.46 8.05 6.29
CA PRO A 304 -45.32 7.93 7.74
C PRO A 304 -43.85 7.72 8.12
N VAL A 305 -43.49 8.09 9.35
CA VAL A 305 -42.12 7.97 9.85
C VAL A 305 -41.74 6.48 9.90
N LYS A 306 -40.73 6.12 9.11
CA LYS A 306 -40.11 4.79 9.09
C LYS A 306 -38.61 4.90 9.35
N VAL A 307 -38.13 4.09 10.27
CA VAL A 307 -36.72 4.10 10.71
C VAL A 307 -36.20 2.68 10.75
N SER A 308 -35.07 2.43 10.12
CA SER A 308 -34.44 1.11 10.08
C SER A 308 -33.32 0.98 11.11
N TYR A 309 -33.20 -0.18 11.72
CA TYR A 309 -32.19 -0.51 12.74
C TYR A 309 -31.43 -1.77 12.28
N LEU A 310 -30.10 -1.74 12.34
CA LEU A 310 -29.23 -2.86 11.96
C LEU A 310 -28.15 -3.05 13.03
N THR A 311 -28.10 -4.22 13.68
CA THR A 311 -27.06 -4.56 14.65
C THR A 311 -25.99 -5.43 14.03
N PHE A 312 -24.72 -5.14 14.31
CA PHE A 312 -23.56 -5.92 13.88
C PHE A 312 -22.74 -6.35 15.08
N ASP A 313 -22.17 -7.56 15.03
CA ASP A 313 -21.18 -8.05 15.98
C ASP A 313 -19.76 -7.85 15.43
N LEU A 314 -18.99 -7.02 16.11
CA LEU A 314 -17.62 -6.64 15.79
C LEU A 314 -16.60 -7.45 16.63
N SER A 315 -17.03 -8.49 17.35
CA SER A 315 -16.15 -9.37 18.14
C SER A 315 -14.98 -9.93 17.32
N SER A 316 -15.20 -10.26 16.05
CA SER A 316 -14.16 -10.73 15.11
C SER A 316 -13.11 -9.67 14.74
N ALA A 317 -13.37 -8.39 15.03
CA ALA A 317 -12.42 -7.30 14.85
C ALA A 317 -11.60 -6.99 16.12
N THR A 318 -11.77 -7.75 17.21
CA THR A 318 -11.05 -7.55 18.47
C THR A 318 -9.54 -7.63 18.26
N GLY A 319 -8.81 -6.58 18.67
CA GLY A 319 -7.35 -6.51 18.54
C GLY A 319 -6.85 -6.17 17.13
N LEU A 320 -7.74 -6.02 16.15
CA LEU A 320 -7.39 -5.61 14.79
C LEU A 320 -7.33 -4.08 14.67
N ALA A 321 -6.36 -3.60 13.90
CA ALA A 321 -6.26 -2.18 13.57
C ALA A 321 -7.24 -1.83 12.45
N ILE A 322 -8.45 -1.39 12.82
CA ILE A 322 -9.45 -0.91 11.85
C ILE A 322 -9.01 0.47 11.34
N THR A 323 -8.89 0.62 10.03
CA THR A 323 -8.48 1.85 9.34
C THR A 323 -9.59 2.48 8.50
N GLY A 324 -10.71 1.80 8.34
CA GLY A 324 -11.89 2.31 7.65
C GLY A 324 -13.15 1.50 7.96
N ALA A 325 -14.32 2.12 7.74
CA ALA A 325 -15.60 1.46 7.88
C ALA A 325 -16.59 2.00 6.85
N ARG A 326 -17.39 1.12 6.26
CA ARG A 326 -18.51 1.50 5.37
C ARG A 326 -19.70 0.57 5.55
N LEU A 327 -20.91 1.12 5.45
CA LEU A 327 -22.14 0.34 5.41
C LEU A 327 -22.51 0.09 3.94
N ARG A 328 -22.46 -1.16 3.51
CA ARG A 328 -22.95 -1.59 2.20
C ARG A 328 -24.43 -1.94 2.29
N VAL A 329 -25.24 -1.26 1.50
CA VAL A 329 -26.70 -1.50 1.37
C VAL A 329 -27.09 -1.52 -0.09
N SER A 330 -28.21 -2.17 -0.40
CA SER A 330 -28.76 -2.17 -1.76
C SER A 330 -30.23 -1.78 -1.73
N THR A 331 -30.63 -0.88 -2.62
CA THR A 331 -32.04 -0.58 -2.84
C THR A 331 -32.73 -1.77 -3.50
N THR A 332 -34.00 -1.98 -3.19
CA THR A 332 -34.75 -3.09 -3.77
C THR A 332 -35.01 -2.89 -5.27
N SER A 333 -35.50 -3.93 -5.94
CA SER A 333 -35.93 -3.86 -7.34
C SER A 333 -37.24 -3.09 -7.57
N ASP A 334 -37.87 -2.58 -6.51
CA ASP A 334 -39.06 -1.73 -6.64
C ASP A 334 -38.67 -0.41 -7.35
N PRO A 335 -39.41 0.04 -8.38
CA PRO A 335 -39.12 1.31 -9.06
C PRO A 335 -39.13 2.54 -8.15
N SER A 336 -39.83 2.47 -7.01
CA SER A 336 -39.88 3.52 -5.99
C SER A 336 -38.81 3.35 -4.91
N ALA A 337 -37.90 2.39 -5.03
CA ALA A 337 -36.91 2.09 -4.00
C ALA A 337 -35.81 3.15 -3.81
N GLY A 338 -35.57 3.97 -4.84
CA GLY A 338 -34.60 5.05 -4.81
C GLY A 338 -35.15 6.33 -4.20
N ALA A 339 -34.26 7.18 -3.69
CA ALA A 339 -34.57 8.47 -3.12
C ALA A 339 -33.57 9.53 -3.61
N GLY A 340 -34.07 10.67 -4.08
CA GLY A 340 -33.25 11.86 -4.37
C GLY A 340 -32.77 12.57 -3.09
N SER A 341 -33.46 12.36 -1.97
CA SER A 341 -33.13 12.97 -0.69
C SER A 341 -31.95 12.30 0.05
N THR A 342 -31.56 12.89 1.19
CA THR A 342 -30.51 12.35 2.06
C THR A 342 -31.11 11.43 3.12
N HIS A 343 -30.52 10.25 3.28
CA HIS A 343 -30.78 9.31 4.37
C HIS A 343 -29.53 9.16 5.21
N TYR A 344 -29.64 9.43 6.51
CA TYR A 344 -28.52 9.45 7.43
C TYR A 344 -28.35 8.10 8.09
N VAL A 345 -27.09 7.70 8.25
CA VAL A 345 -26.69 6.58 9.11
C VAL A 345 -26.24 7.18 10.44
N GLN A 346 -26.80 6.69 11.53
CA GLN A 346 -26.53 7.14 12.89
C GLN A 346 -26.29 5.95 13.82
N LEU A 347 -25.93 6.23 15.07
CA LEU A 347 -25.86 5.22 16.13
C LEU A 347 -27.17 5.21 16.93
N ALA A 348 -27.60 4.02 17.35
CA ALA A 348 -28.63 3.90 18.37
C ALA A 348 -28.09 4.37 19.74
N GLY A 349 -28.91 5.07 20.50
CA GLY A 349 -28.60 5.54 21.86
C GLY A 349 -28.68 4.46 22.93
N ASP A 350 -29.27 3.30 22.61
CA ASP A 350 -29.31 2.10 23.44
C ASP A 350 -29.22 0.86 22.53
N LEU A 351 -28.52 -0.18 23.01
CA LEU A 351 -28.37 -1.47 22.35
C LEU A 351 -29.44 -2.48 22.81
N ALA A 352 -30.24 -2.16 23.83
CA ALA A 352 -31.30 -3.02 24.35
C ALA A 352 -32.55 -2.99 23.45
N TRP A 353 -32.48 -3.67 22.31
CA TRP A 353 -33.64 -3.98 21.48
C TRP A 353 -33.56 -5.40 20.92
N ASP A 354 -34.70 -5.97 20.56
CA ASP A 354 -34.82 -7.32 20.02
C ASP A 354 -35.65 -7.31 18.73
N GLU A 355 -35.11 -7.93 17.68
CA GLU A 355 -35.67 -7.98 16.32
C GLU A 355 -37.11 -8.48 16.27
N LYS A 356 -37.48 -9.40 17.17
CA LYS A 356 -38.79 -10.04 17.20
C LYS A 356 -39.83 -9.24 17.99
N SER A 357 -39.42 -8.18 18.67
CA SER A 357 -40.29 -7.40 19.57
C SER A 357 -40.18 -5.89 19.39
N LEU A 358 -39.29 -5.40 18.53
CA LEU A 358 -39.21 -3.97 18.20
C LEU A 358 -40.46 -3.50 17.48
N THR A 359 -40.97 -2.35 17.91
CA THR A 359 -42.12 -1.65 17.35
C THR A 359 -41.81 -0.15 17.36
N TYR A 360 -42.63 0.68 16.72
CA TYR A 360 -42.47 2.12 16.83
C TYR A 360 -42.55 2.61 18.28
N ALA A 361 -43.43 2.02 19.10
CA ALA A 361 -43.68 2.46 20.46
C ALA A 361 -42.50 2.22 21.44
N ASN A 362 -41.66 1.21 21.19
CA ASN A 362 -40.55 0.83 22.08
C ASN A 362 -39.16 0.96 21.43
N ARG A 363 -39.06 1.68 20.30
CA ARG A 363 -37.79 1.86 19.58
C ARG A 363 -36.73 2.63 20.38
N PRO A 364 -35.44 2.29 20.27
CA PRO A 364 -34.35 3.09 20.84
C PRO A 364 -34.33 4.52 20.30
N ASN A 365 -33.94 5.46 21.16
CA ASN A 365 -33.58 6.81 20.73
C ASN A 365 -32.33 6.77 19.83
N MET A 366 -32.19 7.75 18.96
CA MET A 366 -31.01 7.92 18.11
C MET A 366 -30.06 8.94 18.76
N THR A 367 -28.76 8.82 18.50
CA THR A 367 -27.78 9.81 19.00
C THR A 367 -27.83 11.14 18.26
N LEU A 368 -28.51 11.21 17.10
CA LEU A 368 -28.56 12.38 16.22
C LEU A 368 -27.17 12.88 15.77
N THR A 369 -26.17 12.00 15.88
CA THR A 369 -24.82 12.22 15.38
C THR A 369 -24.68 11.48 14.07
N GLU A 370 -24.40 12.22 13.00
CA GLU A 370 -24.18 11.64 11.68
C GLU A 370 -22.94 10.74 11.68
N LEU A 371 -23.16 9.46 11.41
CA LEU A 371 -22.11 8.49 11.19
C LEU A 371 -21.76 8.40 9.70
N GLY A 372 -22.73 8.55 8.81
CA GLY A 372 -22.57 8.61 7.36
C GLY A 372 -23.89 9.00 6.68
N ALA A 373 -23.90 9.10 5.35
CA ALA A 373 -25.11 9.47 4.62
C ALA A 373 -25.16 8.87 3.21
N LEU A 374 -26.37 8.51 2.77
CA LEU A 374 -26.69 8.12 1.41
C LEU A 374 -27.52 9.23 0.76
N THR A 375 -27.14 9.68 -0.43
CA THR A 375 -27.85 10.70 -1.20
C THR A 375 -28.04 10.23 -2.64
N ASN A 376 -29.14 10.67 -3.29
CA ASN A 376 -29.42 10.37 -4.69
C ASN A 376 -29.35 8.86 -5.03
N ALA A 377 -29.98 8.03 -4.20
CA ALA A 377 -30.09 6.61 -4.42
C ALA A 377 -31.06 6.30 -5.57
N ALA A 378 -30.61 5.48 -6.52
CA ALA A 378 -31.44 4.87 -7.56
C ALA A 378 -31.98 3.52 -7.07
N SER A 379 -33.08 3.05 -7.67
CA SER A 379 -33.60 1.70 -7.46
C SER A 379 -32.62 0.64 -7.96
N ASN A 380 -32.69 -0.57 -7.40
CA ASN A 380 -31.89 -1.73 -7.81
C ASN A 380 -30.37 -1.47 -7.89
N SER A 381 -29.83 -0.73 -6.92
CA SER A 381 -28.43 -0.27 -6.92
C SER A 381 -27.78 -0.53 -5.56
N THR A 382 -26.49 -0.87 -5.57
CA THR A 382 -25.69 -1.10 -4.36
C THR A 382 -24.83 0.13 -4.05
N TYR A 383 -24.79 0.49 -2.77
CA TYR A 383 -24.06 1.65 -2.25
C TYR A 383 -23.12 1.23 -1.13
N ASP A 384 -21.93 1.83 -1.11
CA ASP A 384 -21.00 1.78 0.01
C ASP A 384 -21.00 3.14 0.71
N ILE A 385 -21.68 3.24 1.85
CA ILE A 385 -21.79 4.47 2.63
C ILE A 385 -20.58 4.59 3.54
N PRO A 386 -19.66 5.54 3.33
CA PRO A 386 -18.53 5.74 4.24
C PRO A 386 -19.02 6.10 5.65
N LEU A 387 -18.44 5.48 6.67
CA LEU A 387 -18.79 5.74 8.07
C LEU A 387 -17.64 6.43 8.82
N ASN A 388 -17.99 7.32 9.74
CA ASN A 388 -17.03 7.99 10.61
C ASN A 388 -16.43 6.98 11.60
N LEU A 389 -15.19 6.56 11.31
CA LEU A 389 -14.49 5.54 12.09
C LEU A 389 -14.31 5.93 13.56
N SER A 390 -14.06 7.20 13.87
CA SER A 390 -13.83 7.64 15.26
C SER A 390 -15.05 7.43 16.15
N LEU A 391 -16.26 7.44 15.57
CA LEU A 391 -17.50 7.16 16.29
C LEU A 391 -17.80 5.65 16.40
N LEU A 392 -17.27 4.83 15.48
CA LEU A 392 -17.41 3.37 15.51
C LEU A 392 -16.38 2.67 16.38
N GLN A 393 -15.18 3.23 16.49
CA GLN A 393 -14.05 2.63 17.20
C GLN A 393 -14.36 2.19 18.64
N PRO A 394 -15.18 2.90 19.44
CA PRO A 394 -15.57 2.45 20.78
C PRO A 394 -16.34 1.12 20.81
N TYR A 395 -16.92 0.69 19.69
CA TYR A 395 -17.67 -0.56 19.57
C TYR A 395 -16.82 -1.73 19.03
N ALA A 396 -15.53 -1.50 18.74
CA ALA A 396 -14.63 -2.56 18.29
C ALA A 396 -14.56 -3.69 19.33
N GLY A 397 -14.78 -4.93 18.88
CA GLY A 397 -14.84 -6.11 19.77
C GLY A 397 -16.18 -6.32 20.49
N GLY A 398 -17.18 -5.48 20.26
CA GLY A 398 -18.53 -5.59 20.82
C GLY A 398 -19.62 -5.54 19.75
N GLN A 399 -20.80 -5.05 20.11
CA GLN A 399 -21.91 -4.85 19.17
C GLN A 399 -22.13 -3.38 18.88
N VAL A 400 -22.60 -3.07 17.67
CA VAL A 400 -23.05 -1.73 17.30
C VAL A 400 -24.41 -1.82 16.61
N THR A 401 -25.32 -0.91 16.92
CA THR A 401 -26.57 -0.73 16.17
C THR A 401 -26.50 0.54 15.36
N LEU A 402 -26.58 0.39 14.04
CA LEU A 402 -26.74 1.47 13.07
C LEU A 402 -28.22 1.76 12.86
N VAL A 403 -28.56 3.03 12.69
CA VAL A 403 -29.91 3.50 12.42
C VAL A 403 -29.93 4.27 11.12
N ILE A 404 -30.90 3.99 10.25
CA ILE A 404 -31.10 4.72 8.99
C ILE A 404 -32.42 5.49 9.06
N ASP A 405 -32.33 6.81 9.04
CA ASP A 405 -33.46 7.73 9.12
C ASP A 405 -33.33 8.87 8.10
N THR A 406 -34.40 9.65 7.96
CA THR A 406 -34.41 10.84 7.12
C THR A 406 -35.45 11.84 7.64
N PRO A 407 -35.21 13.16 7.53
CA PRO A 407 -36.24 14.18 7.70
C PRO A 407 -37.13 14.34 6.45
N SER A 408 -36.85 13.63 5.36
CA SER A 408 -37.53 13.74 4.07
C SER A 408 -38.71 12.76 3.94
N GLU A 409 -39.74 13.15 3.18
CA GLU A 409 -40.86 12.26 2.79
C GLU A 409 -40.55 11.44 1.52
N ASP A 410 -39.35 11.59 0.96
CA ASP A 410 -38.85 10.82 -0.17
C ASP A 410 -38.21 9.52 0.33
N GLY A 411 -39.04 8.48 0.47
CA GLY A 411 -38.69 7.24 1.16
C GLY A 411 -37.66 6.36 0.42
N LEU A 412 -36.85 5.64 1.19
CA LEU A 412 -35.83 4.70 0.72
C LEU A 412 -36.17 3.27 1.14
N TYR A 413 -35.96 2.31 0.23
CA TYR A 413 -36.37 0.92 0.36
C TYR A 413 -35.14 0.03 0.15
N LEU A 414 -34.63 -0.56 1.23
CA LEU A 414 -33.40 -1.34 1.21
C LEU A 414 -33.72 -2.83 1.41
N TYR A 415 -32.95 -3.73 0.81
CA TYR A 415 -33.02 -5.14 1.19
C TYR A 415 -32.62 -5.32 2.66
N SER A 416 -33.37 -6.13 3.39
CA SER A 416 -33.01 -6.57 4.74
C SER A 416 -32.12 -7.81 4.70
N ARG A 417 -31.71 -8.30 5.87
CA ARG A 417 -30.96 -9.54 6.03
C ARG A 417 -31.75 -10.79 5.65
N GLU A 418 -33.08 -10.75 5.69
CA GLU A 418 -33.99 -11.83 5.27
C GLU A 418 -34.05 -11.96 3.75
N SER A 419 -33.51 -10.99 3.01
CA SER A 419 -33.39 -11.04 1.56
C SER A 419 -32.21 -11.91 1.12
N ASP A 420 -32.46 -12.81 0.17
CA ASP A 420 -31.39 -13.51 -0.57
C ASP A 420 -30.64 -12.55 -1.52
N ASN A 421 -31.21 -11.38 -1.81
CA ASN A 421 -30.63 -10.37 -2.69
C ASN A 421 -29.86 -9.31 -1.91
N HIS A 422 -28.53 -9.32 -2.03
CA HIS A 422 -27.60 -8.27 -1.57
C HIS A 422 -27.92 -7.71 -0.17
N PRO A 423 -28.02 -8.57 0.87
CA PRO A 423 -28.32 -8.13 2.22
C PRO A 423 -27.26 -7.15 2.76
N PRO A 424 -27.60 -6.27 3.73
CA PRO A 424 -26.68 -5.27 4.25
C PRO A 424 -25.39 -5.87 4.81
N ARG A 425 -24.27 -5.15 4.71
CA ARG A 425 -22.98 -5.52 5.30
C ARG A 425 -22.29 -4.32 5.92
N LEU A 426 -21.80 -4.46 7.14
CA LEU A 426 -20.81 -3.54 7.69
C LEU A 426 -19.42 -4.03 7.26
N ILE A 427 -18.74 -3.26 6.42
CA ILE A 427 -17.41 -3.60 5.92
C ILE A 427 -16.38 -2.79 6.70
N LEU A 428 -15.49 -3.49 7.41
CA LEU A 428 -14.37 -2.91 8.13
C LEU A 428 -13.09 -3.12 7.32
N THR A 429 -12.35 -2.04 7.07
CA THR A 429 -11.01 -2.08 6.50
C THR A 429 -10.01 -2.28 7.63
N ILE A 430 -9.19 -3.31 7.55
CA ILE A 430 -8.25 -3.73 8.59
C ILE A 430 -6.83 -3.69 8.04
N ASP A 431 -5.93 -3.13 8.84
CA ASP A 431 -4.50 -3.29 8.66
C ASP A 431 -4.07 -4.68 9.18
N CYS A 432 -4.06 -5.67 8.29
CA CYS A 432 -3.84 -7.09 8.60
C CYS A 432 -2.44 -7.41 9.14
N CYS A 433 -1.47 -6.51 8.99
CA CYS A 433 -0.07 -6.77 9.33
C CYS A 433 0.39 -6.22 10.68
N ARG A 434 -0.44 -5.41 11.38
CA ARG A 434 -0.12 -4.99 12.77
C ARG A 434 -0.52 -6.00 13.83
N GLY A 435 -1.45 -6.91 13.52
CA GLY A 435 -2.12 -7.78 14.50
C GLY A 435 -1.54 -9.19 14.71
N LEU A 436 -0.50 -9.58 13.96
CA LEU A 436 0.05 -10.95 14.03
C LEU A 436 1.14 -11.17 15.10
N LEU A 437 1.34 -10.25 16.05
CA LEU A 437 2.15 -10.52 17.25
C LEU A 437 1.62 -9.80 18.49
N PRO A 438 1.43 -10.50 19.62
CA PRO A 438 1.79 -9.96 20.91
C PRO A 438 3.26 -10.31 21.17
N VAL A 439 4.19 -9.38 20.91
CA VAL A 439 5.51 -9.45 21.54
C VAL A 439 5.71 -8.18 22.32
N VAL A 440 5.39 -8.28 23.61
CA VAL A 440 5.92 -7.39 24.64
C VAL A 440 7.44 -7.52 24.57
N LEU A 441 8.10 -6.53 23.96
CA LEU A 441 9.51 -6.30 24.27
C LEU A 441 9.56 -5.77 25.69
N SER A 442 9.78 -6.68 26.65
CA SER A 442 10.23 -6.30 27.98
C SER A 442 11.65 -5.73 27.86
N PRO A 443 12.01 -4.74 28.71
CA PRO A 443 13.17 -3.88 28.53
C PRO A 443 14.53 -4.59 28.55
#